data_AF-A0A3S0BKM2-F1
#
_entry.id   AF-A0A3S0BKM2-F1
#
_cell.length_a   1.000
_cell.length_b   1.000
_cell.length_c   1.000
_cell.angle_alpha   90.00
_cell.angle_beta   90.00
_cell.angle_gamma   90.00
#
_symmetry.space_group_name_H-M   'P 1'
#
loop_
_entity.id
_entity.type
_entity.pdbx_description
1 polymer ?
#
loop_
_entity_poly.entity_id
_entity_poly.type
_entity_poly.pdbx_seq_one_letter_code
_entity_poly.pdbx_strand_id
1 'polypeptide(L)'
;MQEGSRLPPLPGVVAMDALCSALLLFLTEAGLTAAPAPPCPALSVVAPATLAVRACEGPCPGLLAWYEAGARRIYLVAGFDADDPLQASVLLHELVHYLQDLRGGFSDGSCRAGLLREVEAFRWQERWLARAGAWQPVGMALMNYGCATPAAG
;
A
#
# COMPACT_ATOMS: atom_id res chain seq x y z
N MET A 1 -4.43 -33.32 24.90
CA MET A 1 -3.61 -32.28 24.26
C MET A 1 -4.58 -31.38 23.52
N GLN A 2 -4.60 -30.09 23.85
CA GLN A 2 -5.69 -29.16 23.50
C GLN A 2 -5.63 -28.80 22.02
N GLU A 3 -6.71 -29.09 21.28
CA GLU A 3 -7.04 -28.45 20.00
C GLU A 3 -7.33 -26.97 20.28
N GLY A 4 -6.37 -26.11 19.92
CA GLY A 4 -6.57 -24.67 19.95
C GLY A 4 -7.66 -24.30 18.96
N SER A 5 -8.79 -23.84 19.48
CA SER A 5 -9.94 -23.32 18.74
C SER A 5 -9.50 -22.18 17.82
N ARG A 6 -9.17 -22.49 16.57
CA ARG A 6 -8.88 -21.49 15.53
C ARG A 6 -10.22 -21.06 14.97
N LEU A 7 -10.72 -19.90 15.44
CA LEU A 7 -11.90 -19.26 14.86
C LEU A 7 -11.71 -19.20 13.34
N PRO A 8 -12.69 -19.64 12.52
CA PRO A 8 -12.57 -19.52 11.07
C PRO A 8 -12.35 -18.04 10.74
N PRO A 9 -11.43 -17.72 9.81
CA PRO A 9 -11.17 -16.35 9.41
C PRO A 9 -12.48 -15.71 8.94
N LEU A 10 -12.71 -14.45 9.33
CA LEU A 10 -13.88 -13.70 8.87
C LEU A 10 -13.88 -13.70 7.33
N PRO A 11 -15.05 -13.81 6.66
CA PRO A 11 -15.11 -13.91 5.20
C PRO A 11 -14.39 -12.77 4.46
N GLY A 12 -14.33 -11.56 5.05
CA GLY A 12 -13.55 -10.43 4.53
C GLY A 12 -12.03 -10.59 4.63
N VAL A 13 -11.51 -11.38 5.58
CA VAL A 13 -10.07 -11.64 5.73
C VAL A 13 -9.56 -12.58 4.65
N VAL A 14 -10.31 -13.64 4.32
CA VAL A 14 -9.97 -14.56 3.23
C VAL A 14 -10.00 -13.85 1.87
N ALA A 15 -10.97 -12.95 1.67
CA ALA A 15 -11.03 -12.09 0.47
C ALA A 15 -9.81 -11.16 0.39
N MET A 16 -9.37 -10.58 1.51
CA MET A 16 -8.24 -9.65 1.54
C MET A 16 -6.88 -10.35 1.27
N ASP A 17 -6.66 -11.54 1.83
CA ASP A 17 -5.45 -12.32 1.58
C ASP A 17 -5.34 -12.76 0.11
N ALA A 18 -6.48 -13.13 -0.49
CA ALA A 18 -6.58 -13.46 -1.91
C ALA A 18 -6.31 -12.23 -2.80
N LEU A 19 -6.92 -11.08 -2.48
CA LEU A 19 -6.67 -9.82 -3.16
C LEU A 19 -5.17 -9.46 -3.10
N CYS A 20 -4.58 -9.47 -1.91
CA CYS A 20 -3.16 -9.16 -1.72
C CYS A 20 -2.25 -10.05 -2.58
N SER A 21 -2.51 -11.35 -2.59
CA SER A 21 -1.76 -12.32 -3.38
C SER A 21 -1.91 -12.05 -4.89
N ALA A 22 -3.12 -11.74 -5.35
CA ALA A 22 -3.38 -11.40 -6.75
C ALA A 22 -2.69 -10.09 -7.18
N LEU A 23 -2.68 -9.07 -6.31
CA LEU A 23 -1.98 -7.81 -6.57
C LEU A 23 -0.46 -8.00 -6.62
N LEU A 24 0.11 -8.78 -5.69
CA LEU A 24 1.55 -9.12 -5.71
C LEU A 24 1.93 -9.93 -6.95
N LEU A 25 1.08 -10.85 -7.38
CA LEU A 25 1.27 -11.58 -8.63
C LEU A 25 1.29 -10.62 -9.82
N PHE A 26 0.32 -9.70 -9.92
CA PHE A 26 0.30 -8.68 -10.97
C PHE A 26 1.59 -7.86 -11.00
N LEU A 27 2.08 -7.37 -9.85
CA LEU A 27 3.32 -6.58 -9.76
C LEU A 27 4.55 -7.40 -10.20
N THR A 28 4.56 -8.70 -9.88
CA THR A 28 5.64 -9.63 -10.28
C THR A 28 5.61 -9.90 -11.78
N GLU A 29 4.46 -10.28 -12.33
CA GLU A 29 4.29 -10.54 -13.77
C GLU A 29 4.60 -9.30 -14.62
N ALA A 30 4.29 -8.12 -14.10
CA ALA A 30 4.54 -6.85 -14.77
C ALA A 30 5.99 -6.35 -14.62
N GLY A 31 6.82 -7.01 -13.81
CA GLY A 31 8.27 -6.78 -13.70
C GLY A 31 8.72 -5.83 -12.60
N LEU A 32 7.87 -5.47 -11.62
CA LEU A 32 8.29 -4.63 -10.48
C LEU A 32 9.20 -5.38 -9.51
N THR A 33 8.94 -6.67 -9.30
CA THR A 33 9.69 -7.54 -8.39
C THR A 33 10.04 -8.85 -9.07
N ALA A 34 11.14 -9.47 -8.64
CA ALA A 34 11.56 -10.76 -9.17
C ALA A 34 10.61 -11.88 -8.73
N ALA A 35 10.47 -12.91 -9.56
CA ALA A 35 9.75 -14.12 -9.19
C ALA A 35 10.60 -15.04 -8.28
N PRO A 36 9.97 -15.77 -7.34
CA PRO A 36 8.55 -15.68 -6.98
C PRO A 36 8.23 -14.40 -6.22
N ALA A 37 6.98 -13.95 -6.30
CA ALA A 37 6.49 -12.84 -5.49
C ALA A 37 6.77 -13.11 -4.00
N PRO A 38 7.16 -12.10 -3.20
CA PRO A 38 7.24 -12.27 -1.75
C PRO A 38 5.84 -12.58 -1.19
N PRO A 39 5.75 -13.20 0.00
CA PRO A 39 4.47 -13.41 0.65
C PRO A 39 3.78 -12.06 0.94
N CYS A 40 2.45 -12.10 1.01
CA CYS A 40 1.65 -10.96 1.46
C CYS A 40 2.16 -10.49 2.84
N PRO A 41 2.43 -9.19 3.05
CA PRO A 41 2.73 -8.67 4.37
C PRO A 41 1.51 -8.82 5.27
N ALA A 42 1.70 -8.72 6.59
CA ALA A 42 0.57 -8.76 7.51
C ALA A 42 -0.41 -7.62 7.19
N LEU A 43 -1.70 -7.93 7.10
CA LEU A 43 -2.77 -6.96 6.93
C LEU A 43 -3.51 -6.74 8.25
N SER A 44 -3.92 -5.52 8.56
CA SER A 44 -4.66 -5.21 9.78
C SER A 44 -5.70 -4.13 9.58
N VAL A 45 -6.96 -4.48 9.80
CA VAL A 45 -8.06 -3.51 9.74
C VAL A 45 -8.14 -2.74 11.05
N VAL A 46 -8.14 -1.41 10.99
CA VAL A 46 -8.16 -0.52 12.16
C VAL A 46 -9.17 0.61 11.98
N ALA A 47 -9.60 1.22 13.08
CA ALA A 47 -10.51 2.38 13.02
C ALA A 47 -9.84 3.56 12.27
N PRO A 48 -10.62 4.43 11.59
CA PRO A 48 -10.07 5.59 10.86
C PRO A 48 -9.17 6.48 11.70
N ALA A 49 -9.56 6.77 12.96
CA ALA A 49 -8.74 7.58 13.87
C ALA A 49 -7.40 6.91 14.20
N THR A 50 -7.39 5.58 14.37
CA THR A 50 -6.16 4.80 14.60
C THR A 50 -5.26 4.82 13.38
N LEU A 51 -5.83 4.70 12.18
CA LEU A 51 -5.07 4.75 10.93
C LEU A 51 -4.42 6.13 10.74
N ALA A 52 -5.19 7.20 10.94
CA ALA A 52 -4.71 8.58 10.81
C ALA A 52 -3.55 8.90 11.77
N VAL A 53 -3.65 8.49 13.04
CA VAL A 53 -2.57 8.67 14.03
C VAL A 53 -1.29 7.94 13.59
N ARG A 54 -1.41 6.74 12.99
CA ARG A 54 -0.26 5.96 12.54
C ARG A 54 0.43 6.54 11.31
N ALA A 55 -0.33 7.04 10.35
CA ALA A 55 0.21 7.46 9.06
C ALA A 55 0.59 8.94 9.01
N CYS A 56 -0.10 9.79 9.77
CA CYS A 56 0.00 11.25 9.62
C CYS A 56 0.28 11.98 10.93
N GLU A 57 0.46 11.24 12.04
CA GLU A 57 0.66 11.82 13.37
C GLU A 57 -0.47 12.81 13.78
N GLY A 58 -1.66 12.65 13.18
CA GLY A 58 -2.78 13.58 13.29
C GLY A 58 -3.93 13.25 12.33
N PRO A 59 -5.01 14.06 12.27
CA PRO A 59 -6.14 13.81 11.39
C PRO A 59 -5.75 13.82 9.91
N CYS A 60 -6.09 12.75 9.20
CA CYS A 60 -5.95 12.62 7.74
C CYS A 60 -7.25 12.07 7.14
N PRO A 61 -8.19 12.95 6.76
CA PRO A 61 -9.45 12.52 6.17
C PRO A 61 -9.21 11.79 4.84
N GLY A 62 -9.92 10.68 4.63
CA GLY A 62 -9.87 9.92 3.37
C GLY A 62 -8.71 8.93 3.25
N LEU A 63 -7.88 8.76 4.29
CA LEU A 63 -6.85 7.72 4.33
C LEU A 63 -7.49 6.32 4.41
N LEU A 64 -7.18 5.47 3.43
CA LEU A 64 -7.74 4.12 3.31
C LEU A 64 -6.78 3.01 3.74
N ALA A 65 -5.47 3.23 3.57
CA ALA A 65 -4.44 2.28 3.95
C ALA A 65 -3.12 2.98 4.33
N TRP A 66 -2.20 2.23 4.93
CA TRP A 66 -0.84 2.68 5.23
C TRP A 66 0.12 1.51 5.41
N TYR A 67 1.24 1.53 4.71
CA TYR A 67 2.37 0.65 4.93
C TYR A 67 3.32 1.19 6.01
N GLU A 68 3.42 0.47 7.12
CA GLU A 68 4.37 0.75 8.21
C GLU A 68 5.66 -0.04 7.98
N ALA A 69 6.69 0.64 7.44
CA ALA A 69 7.98 0.02 7.10
C ALA A 69 8.65 -0.69 8.30
N GLY A 70 8.65 -0.07 9.47
CA GLY A 70 9.27 -0.64 10.68
C GLY A 70 8.66 -1.98 11.15
N ALA A 71 7.37 -2.20 10.88
CA ALA A 71 6.67 -3.43 11.23
C ALA A 71 6.42 -4.36 10.02
N ARG A 72 6.75 -3.90 8.80
CA ARG A 72 6.40 -4.54 7.51
C ARG A 72 4.96 -5.01 7.46
N ARG A 73 4.05 -4.10 7.78
CA ARG A 73 2.62 -4.33 7.93
C ARG A 73 1.84 -3.28 7.16
N ILE A 74 0.74 -3.69 6.55
CA ILE A 74 -0.24 -2.77 5.96
C ILE A 74 -1.44 -2.68 6.89
N TYR A 75 -1.81 -1.46 7.23
CA TYR A 75 -3.06 -1.16 7.92
C TYR A 75 -4.10 -0.73 6.91
N LEU A 76 -5.33 -1.19 7.08
CA LEU A 76 -6.49 -0.83 6.26
C LEU A 76 -7.54 -0.16 7.15
N VAL A 77 -8.29 0.78 6.61
CA VAL A 77 -9.39 1.41 7.33
C VAL A 77 -10.54 0.42 7.54
N ALA A 78 -11.21 0.50 8.69
CA ALA A 78 -12.45 -0.25 8.92
C ALA A 78 -13.50 0.13 7.87
N GLY A 79 -14.07 -0.87 7.20
CA GLY A 79 -14.99 -0.67 6.08
C GLY A 79 -14.32 -0.61 4.71
N PHE A 80 -13.01 -0.90 4.62
CA PHE A 80 -12.33 -1.05 3.33
C PHE A 80 -13.03 -2.11 2.46
N ASP A 81 -13.35 -1.74 1.23
CA ASP A 81 -14.04 -2.57 0.25
C ASP A 81 -13.03 -3.17 -0.75
N ALA A 82 -12.85 -4.49 -0.69
CA ALA A 82 -11.92 -5.19 -1.57
C ALA A 82 -12.43 -5.29 -3.02
N ASP A 83 -13.75 -5.16 -3.24
CA ASP A 83 -14.37 -5.27 -4.55
C ASP A 83 -14.43 -3.92 -5.29
N ASP A 84 -14.24 -2.81 -4.58
CA ASP A 84 -14.07 -1.47 -5.17
C ASP A 84 -12.67 -1.35 -5.78
N PRO A 85 -12.54 -1.18 -7.12
CA PRO A 85 -11.24 -1.06 -7.77
C PRO A 85 -10.40 0.10 -7.22
N LEU A 86 -11.00 1.21 -6.82
CA LEU A 86 -10.23 2.32 -6.27
C LEU A 86 -9.60 1.95 -4.94
N GLN A 87 -10.34 1.31 -4.04
CA GLN A 87 -9.81 0.88 -2.74
C GLN A 87 -8.79 -0.24 -2.92
N ALA A 88 -9.08 -1.26 -3.74
CA ALA A 88 -8.12 -2.30 -4.09
C ALA A 88 -6.81 -1.73 -4.66
N SER A 89 -6.89 -0.65 -5.47
CA SER A 89 -5.69 0.02 -5.99
C SER A 89 -4.87 0.72 -4.89
N VAL A 90 -5.51 1.16 -3.80
CA VAL A 90 -4.79 1.72 -2.63
C VAL A 90 -4.03 0.61 -1.90
N LEU A 91 -4.59 -0.60 -1.76
CA LEU A 91 -3.80 -1.72 -1.25
C LEU A 91 -2.61 -2.04 -2.18
N LEU A 92 -2.79 -1.97 -3.49
CA LEU A 92 -1.68 -2.13 -4.44
C LEU A 92 -0.59 -1.08 -4.23
N HIS A 93 -0.97 0.18 -3.98
CA HIS A 93 -0.04 1.26 -3.64
C HIS A 93 0.83 0.90 -2.43
N GLU A 94 0.21 0.45 -1.35
CA GLU A 94 0.93 0.02 -0.14
C GLU A 94 1.80 -1.23 -0.37
N LEU A 95 1.42 -2.11 -1.29
CA LEU A 95 2.25 -3.25 -1.68
C LEU A 95 3.47 -2.81 -2.48
N VAL A 96 3.39 -1.75 -3.30
CA VAL A 96 4.57 -1.17 -3.96
C VAL A 96 5.54 -0.64 -2.91
N HIS A 97 5.04 0.02 -1.87
CA HIS A 97 5.85 0.45 -0.73
C HIS A 97 6.53 -0.69 0.02
N TYR A 98 5.82 -1.79 0.24
CA TYR A 98 6.40 -3.01 0.79
C TYR A 98 7.54 -3.55 -0.09
N LEU A 99 7.34 -3.62 -1.40
CA LEU A 99 8.37 -4.08 -2.35
C LEU A 99 9.56 -3.10 -2.46
N GLN A 100 9.32 -1.80 -2.30
CA GLN A 100 10.37 -0.78 -2.22
C GLN A 100 11.25 -1.00 -0.99
N ASP A 101 10.64 -1.26 0.17
CA ASP A 101 11.37 -1.56 1.41
C ASP A 101 12.19 -2.85 1.29
N LEU A 102 11.62 -3.93 0.74
CA LEU A 102 12.33 -5.21 0.58
C LEU A 102 13.60 -5.11 -0.27
N ARG A 103 13.63 -4.20 -1.26
CA ARG A 103 14.81 -3.99 -2.12
C ARG A 103 15.72 -2.86 -1.67
N GLY A 104 15.43 -2.24 -0.52
CA GLY A 104 16.19 -1.08 -0.02
C GLY A 104 16.08 0.17 -0.90
N GLY A 105 14.97 0.32 -1.64
CA GLY A 105 14.74 1.47 -2.49
C GLY A 105 14.38 2.73 -1.69
N PHE A 106 14.83 3.89 -2.17
CA PHE A 106 14.47 5.21 -1.62
C PHE A 106 14.78 5.39 -0.12
N SER A 107 15.79 4.69 0.39
CA SER A 107 16.09 4.59 1.82
C SER A 107 16.95 5.73 2.38
N ASP A 108 17.34 6.72 1.57
CA ASP A 108 18.22 7.82 2.02
C ASP A 108 17.49 8.89 2.86
N GLY A 109 16.17 8.77 3.01
CA GLY A 109 15.34 9.66 3.82
C GLY A 109 15.21 11.09 3.26
N SER A 110 15.80 11.37 2.10
CA SER A 110 15.69 12.68 1.46
C SER A 110 14.26 12.92 0.96
N CYS A 111 13.85 14.19 0.93
CA CYS A 111 12.55 14.53 0.34
C CYS A 111 12.43 14.02 -1.10
N ARG A 112 13.53 14.10 -1.88
CA ARG A 112 13.57 13.61 -3.25
C ARG A 112 13.34 12.09 -3.32
N ALA A 113 13.96 11.32 -2.43
CA ALA A 113 13.71 9.89 -2.37
C ALA A 113 12.25 9.60 -1.99
N GLY A 114 11.68 10.34 -1.03
CA GLY A 114 10.24 10.27 -0.71
C GLY A 114 9.36 10.55 -1.93
N LEU A 115 9.60 11.64 -2.67
CA LEU A 115 8.83 11.95 -3.88
C LEU A 115 8.95 10.83 -4.93
N LEU A 116 10.15 10.32 -5.19
CA LEU A 116 10.35 9.24 -6.17
C LEU A 116 9.70 7.92 -5.73
N ARG A 117 9.69 7.64 -4.43
CA ARG A 117 9.00 6.51 -3.81
C ARG A 117 7.51 6.56 -4.10
N GLU A 118 6.88 7.72 -3.90
CA GLU A 118 5.46 7.92 -4.20
C GLU A 118 5.16 7.91 -5.71
N VAL A 119 6.01 8.55 -6.54
CA VAL A 119 5.85 8.55 -8.00
C VAL A 119 5.81 7.15 -8.57
N GLU A 120 6.67 6.25 -8.10
CA GLU A 120 6.64 4.85 -8.54
C GLU A 120 5.35 4.15 -8.08
N ALA A 121 4.93 4.32 -6.82
CA ALA A 121 3.72 3.72 -6.29
C ALA A 121 2.46 4.14 -7.08
N PHE A 122 2.29 5.45 -7.33
CA PHE A 122 1.18 5.96 -8.13
C PHE A 122 1.21 5.47 -9.58
N ARG A 123 2.38 5.36 -10.21
CA ARG A 123 2.48 4.81 -11.58
C ARG A 123 1.96 3.37 -11.66
N TRP A 124 2.29 2.55 -10.68
CA TRP A 124 1.80 1.18 -10.62
C TRP A 124 0.31 1.10 -10.28
N GLN A 125 -0.16 1.98 -9.40
CA GLN A 125 -1.57 2.13 -9.08
C GLN A 125 -2.40 2.45 -10.32
N GLU A 126 -2.01 3.47 -11.09
CA GLU A 126 -2.70 3.86 -12.33
C GLU A 126 -2.65 2.76 -13.39
N ARG A 127 -1.53 2.04 -13.50
CA ARG A 127 -1.40 0.90 -14.44
C ARG A 127 -2.36 -0.23 -14.09
N TRP A 128 -2.51 -0.55 -12.81
CA TRP A 128 -3.46 -1.56 -12.37
C TRP A 128 -4.92 -1.10 -12.58
N LEU A 129 -5.24 0.16 -12.23
CA LEU A 129 -6.56 0.75 -12.45
C LEU A 129 -6.96 0.74 -13.92
N ALA A 130 -6.02 1.03 -14.84
CA ALA A 130 -6.24 0.91 -16.27
C ALA A 130 -6.58 -0.52 -16.68
N ARG A 131 -5.86 -1.52 -16.15
CA ARG A 131 -6.13 -2.95 -16.41
C ARG A 131 -7.47 -3.40 -15.84
N ALA A 132 -7.90 -2.83 -14.71
CA ALA A 132 -9.19 -3.09 -14.08
C ALA A 132 -10.37 -2.37 -14.77
N GLY A 133 -10.13 -1.55 -15.81
CA GLY A 133 -11.17 -0.77 -16.48
C GLY A 133 -11.69 0.42 -15.65
N ALA A 134 -10.95 0.83 -14.62
CA ALA A 134 -11.32 1.85 -13.65
C ALA A 134 -10.27 2.98 -13.57
N TRP A 135 -9.66 3.32 -14.71
CA TRP A 135 -8.59 4.31 -14.76
C TRP A 135 -9.00 5.65 -14.13
N GLN A 136 -8.13 6.17 -13.27
CA GLN A 136 -8.21 7.51 -12.69
C GLN A 136 -6.80 8.09 -12.52
N PRO A 137 -6.63 9.43 -12.60
CA PRO A 137 -5.33 10.08 -12.46
C PRO A 137 -4.95 10.24 -10.99
N VAL A 138 -4.83 9.14 -10.24
CA VAL A 138 -4.57 9.15 -8.79
C VAL A 138 -3.20 9.77 -8.45
N GLY A 139 -2.24 9.77 -9.37
CA GLY A 139 -0.95 10.44 -9.21
C GLY A 139 -1.04 11.96 -9.10
N MET A 140 -2.19 12.57 -9.41
CA MET A 140 -2.46 13.99 -9.17
C MET A 140 -2.36 14.36 -7.68
N ALA A 141 -2.47 13.39 -6.77
CA ALA A 141 -2.20 13.56 -5.35
C ALA A 141 -0.80 14.15 -5.06
N LEU A 142 0.16 13.97 -5.97
CA LEU A 142 1.52 14.49 -5.84
C LEU A 142 1.68 15.97 -6.21
N MET A 143 0.65 16.64 -6.76
CA MET A 143 0.79 18.05 -7.19
C MET A 143 1.22 19.01 -6.07
N ASN A 144 0.88 18.68 -4.82
CA ASN A 144 1.27 19.45 -3.65
C ASN A 144 2.45 18.83 -2.88
N TYR A 145 3.08 17.78 -3.43
CA TYR A 145 4.26 17.15 -2.84
C TYR A 145 5.49 18.01 -3.15
N GLY A 146 5.74 18.99 -2.29
CA GLY A 146 6.85 19.93 -2.43
C GLY A 146 8.11 19.44 -1.72
N CYS A 147 9.22 19.36 -2.45
CA CYS A 147 10.55 19.33 -1.84
C CYS A 147 11.16 20.72 -1.88
N ALA A 148 11.57 21.24 -0.72
CA ALA A 148 12.47 22.38 -0.70
C ALA A 148 13.77 21.96 -1.40
N THR A 149 14.21 22.73 -2.39
CA THR A 149 15.59 22.63 -2.87
C THR A 149 16.53 22.92 -1.71
N PRO A 150 17.55 22.09 -1.42
CA PRO A 150 18.57 22.49 -0.47
C PRO A 150 19.17 23.83 -0.97
N ALA A 151 19.30 24.79 -0.06
CA ALA A 151 19.97 26.04 -0.38
C ALA A 151 21.36 25.71 -0.96
N ALA A 152 21.67 26.26 -2.15
CA ALA A 152 23.02 26.22 -2.66
C ALA A 152 23.91 26.92 -1.62
N GLY A 153 24.78 26.14 -0.97
CA GLY A 153 25.82 26.67 -0.08
C GLY A 153 26.93 27.34 -0.85
#